data_AF-A0A7J4AFP3-F1
#
_entry.id   AF-A0A7J4AFP3-F1
#
_cell.length_a   1.000
_cell.length_b   1.000
_cell.length_c   1.000
_cell.angle_alpha   90.00
_cell.angle_beta   90.00
_cell.angle_gamma   90.00
#
_symmetry.space_group_name_H-M   'P 1'
#
loop_
_entity.id
_entity.type
_entity.pdbx_description
1 polymer ?
#
loop_
_entity_poly.entity_id
_entity_poly.type
_entity_poly.pdbx_seq_one_letter_code
_entity_poly.pdbx_strand_id
1 'polypeptide(L)'
;MVSKEIKDFKLYVFGSVVRGEFHVMLSDIDIAIVTDEKFDDSKLKVKIEKELGLIGIFQIHIISKKIWNNWYLKLIDKYIEI
;
A
#
# COMPACT_ATOMS: atom_id res chain seq x y z
N MET A 1 1.87 11.50 7.06
CA MET A 1 0.70 11.06 7.85
C MET A 1 0.95 9.65 8.37
N VAL A 2 1.16 8.68 7.48
CA VAL A 2 1.79 7.39 7.83
C VAL A 2 3.11 7.62 8.57
N SER A 3 3.96 8.52 8.07
CA SER A 3 5.20 8.97 8.72
C SER A 3 5.08 9.61 10.11
N LYS A 4 3.86 9.96 10.56
CA LYS A 4 3.62 10.44 11.93
C LYS A 4 3.28 9.30 12.88
N GLU A 5 2.75 8.19 12.36
CA GLU A 5 2.35 7.02 13.15
C GLU A 5 3.37 5.88 13.08
N ILE A 6 4.06 5.76 11.96
CA ILE A 6 5.09 4.76 11.69
C ILE A 6 6.41 5.47 11.50
N LYS A 7 7.40 5.12 12.32
CA LYS A 7 8.72 5.76 12.30
C LYS A 7 9.60 5.16 11.22
N ASP A 8 9.50 3.85 11.01
CA ASP A 8 10.25 3.13 9.98
C ASP A 8 9.29 2.36 9.06
N PHE A 9 9.00 2.93 7.90
CA PHE A 9 8.23 2.29 6.85
C PHE A 9 8.77 2.64 5.48
N LYS A 10 8.46 1.77 4.52
CA LYS A 10 8.61 2.04 3.10
C LYS A 10 7.26 2.00 2.42
N LEU A 11 7.06 2.87 1.43
CA LEU A 11 5.84 2.90 0.65
C LEU A 11 6.12 2.37 -0.76
N TYR A 12 5.27 1.47 -1.21
CA TYR A 12 5.33 0.92 -2.55
C TYR A 12 3.98 1.04 -3.23
N VAL A 13 3.98 1.48 -4.48
CA VAL A 13 2.81 1.42 -5.36
C VAL A 13 3.06 0.32 -6.38
N PHE A 14 2.06 -0.53 -6.62
CA PHE A 14 2.16 -1.62 -7.59
C PHE A 14 0.79 -1.84 -8.27
N GLY A 15 0.62 -2.97 -8.97
CA GLY A 15 -0.66 -3.31 -9.59
C GLY A 15 -0.85 -2.70 -10.98
N SER A 16 -2.11 -2.65 -11.43
CA SER A 16 -2.47 -2.26 -12.81
C SER A 16 -2.04 -0.84 -13.16
N VAL A 17 -2.03 0.07 -12.18
CA VAL A 17 -1.58 1.45 -12.34
C VAL A 17 -0.12 1.52 -12.77
N VAL A 18 0.76 0.76 -12.10
CA VAL A 18 2.19 0.74 -12.42
C VAL A 18 2.47 -0.05 -13.71
N ARG A 19 1.63 -1.04 -14.04
CA ARG A 19 1.72 -1.76 -15.32
C ARG A 19 1.23 -0.96 -16.52
N GLY A 20 0.48 0.13 -16.31
CA GLY A 20 -0.16 0.89 -17.38
C GLY A 20 -1.42 0.24 -17.95
N GLU A 21 -1.95 -0.77 -17.25
CA GLU A 21 -3.14 -1.55 -17.62
C GLU A 21 -4.35 -1.19 -16.75
N PHE A 22 -4.37 0.03 -16.21
CA PHE A 22 -5.43 0.45 -15.29
C PHE A 22 -6.68 0.90 -16.05
N HIS A 23 -7.84 0.46 -15.56
CA HIS A 23 -9.13 0.99 -15.96
C HIS A 23 -9.52 2.13 -15.02
N VAL A 24 -9.64 3.35 -15.57
CA VAL A 24 -9.92 4.59 -14.82
C VAL A 24 -11.14 4.50 -13.88
N MET A 25 -12.12 3.65 -14.19
CA MET A 25 -13.34 3.47 -13.39
C MET A 25 -13.39 2.20 -12.55
N LEU A 26 -12.46 1.25 -12.73
CA LEU A 26 -12.56 -0.09 -12.15
C LEU A 26 -11.29 -0.57 -11.45
N SER A 27 -10.16 0.13 -11.64
CA SER A 27 -8.90 -0.26 -11.02
C SER A 27 -8.68 0.48 -9.71
N ASP A 28 -8.59 -0.30 -8.64
CA ASP A 28 -8.04 0.17 -7.37
C ASP A 28 -6.54 0.41 -7.51
N ILE A 29 -6.01 1.34 -6.72
CA ILE A 29 -4.57 1.62 -6.65
C ILE A 29 -3.99 0.78 -5.51
N ASP A 30 -3.19 -0.22 -5.86
CA ASP A 30 -2.52 -1.09 -4.89
C ASP A 30 -1.32 -0.39 -4.24
N ILE A 31 -1.36 -0.27 -2.91
CA ILE A 31 -0.31 0.37 -2.11
C ILE A 31 0.13 -0.59 -1.01
N ALA A 32 1.44 -0.81 -0.88
CA ALA A 32 2.03 -1.52 0.26
C ALA A 32 2.77 -0.55 1.17
N ILE A 33 2.38 -0.54 2.44
CA ILE A 33 3.12 0.07 3.54
C ILE A 33 3.91 -1.06 4.21
N VAL A 34 5.22 -1.04 4.02
CA VAL A 34 6.11 -2.10 4.50
C VAL A 34 6.80 -1.63 5.77
N THR A 35 6.46 -2.26 6.90
CA THR A 35 7.00 -1.93 8.22
C THR A 35 7.00 -3.17 9.13
N ASP A 36 7.98 -3.27 10.03
CA ASP A 36 8.01 -4.32 11.05
C ASP A 36 7.39 -3.86 12.38
N GLU A 37 6.99 -2.59 12.47
CA GLU A 37 6.22 -2.07 13.60
C GLU A 37 4.80 -2.69 13.59
N LYS A 38 4.26 -2.98 14.78
CA LYS A 38 2.93 -3.61 14.92
C LYS A 38 1.85 -2.55 15.08
N PHE A 39 0.86 -2.57 14.19
CA PHE A 39 -0.29 -1.67 14.22
C PHE A 39 -1.61 -2.43 14.12
N ASP A 40 -2.69 -1.72 14.41
CA ASP A 40 -4.04 -2.13 14.03
C ASP A 40 -4.29 -1.67 12.59
N ASP A 41 -4.03 -2.58 11.64
CA ASP A 41 -4.09 -2.31 10.20
C ASP A 41 -5.42 -1.70 9.76
N SER A 42 -6.53 -2.12 10.39
CA SER A 42 -7.87 -1.67 10.05
C SER A 42 -8.08 -0.20 10.42
N LYS A 43 -7.61 0.22 11.60
CA LYS A 43 -7.69 1.63 12.02
C LYS A 43 -6.83 2.53 11.16
N LEU A 44 -5.61 2.09 10.86
CA LEU A 44 -4.69 2.87 10.03
C LEU A 44 -5.24 3.04 8.61
N LYS A 45 -5.77 1.97 8.01
CA LYS A 45 -6.40 2.03 6.68
C LYS A 45 -7.56 3.02 6.63
N VAL A 46 -8.52 2.90 7.56
CA VAL A 46 -9.69 3.82 7.61
C VAL A 46 -9.24 5.26 7.81
N LYS A 47 -8.21 5.50 8.62
CA LYS A 47 -7.68 6.85 8.84
C LYS A 47 -7.07 7.43 7.56
N ILE A 48 -6.26 6.65 6.84
CA ILE A 48 -5.65 7.07 5.57
C ILE A 48 -6.74 7.40 4.54
N GLU A 49 -7.73 6.52 4.37
CA GLU A 49 -8.83 6.72 3.41
C GLU A 49 -9.66 7.98 3.73
N LYS A 50 -9.95 8.22 5.02
CA LYS A 50 -10.69 9.41 5.47
C LYS A 50 -9.92 10.70 5.23
N GLU A 51 -8.62 10.72 5.52
CA GLU A 51 -7.80 11.92 5.32
C GLU A 51 -7.57 12.23 3.84
N LEU A 52 -7.46 11.20 2.98
CA LEU A 52 -7.32 11.40 1.54
C LEU A 52 -8.66 11.78 0.87
N GLY A 53 -9.80 11.54 1.54
CA GLY A 53 -11.13 11.75 0.96
C GLY A 53 -11.46 10.76 -0.17
N LEU A 54 -10.74 9.65 -0.24
CA LEU A 54 -10.76 8.69 -1.35
C LEU A 54 -11.06 7.28 -0.82
N ILE A 55 -12.29 7.09 -0.33
CA ILE A 55 -12.75 5.83 0.27
C ILE A 55 -12.92 4.78 -0.83
N GLY A 56 -12.28 3.62 -0.67
CA GLY A 56 -12.45 2.49 -1.58
C GLY A 56 -11.74 2.62 -2.92
N ILE A 57 -10.85 3.61 -3.09
CA ILE A 57 -10.01 3.77 -4.30
C ILE A 57 -8.63 3.14 -4.11
N PHE A 58 -8.14 3.09 -2.86
CA PHE A 58 -6.84 2.53 -2.53
C PHE A 58 -6.98 1.16 -1.89
N GLN A 59 -6.31 0.17 -2.46
CA GLN A 59 -6.11 -1.11 -1.81
C GLN A 59 -4.81 -1.06 -0.99
N ILE A 60 -4.95 -0.68 0.28
CA ILE A 60 -3.80 -0.55 1.20
C ILE A 60 -3.48 -1.90 1.83
N HIS A 61 -2.22 -2.33 1.68
CA HIS A 61 -1.61 -3.50 2.29
C HIS A 61 -0.59 -3.07 3.33
N ILE A 62 -0.79 -3.38 4.60
CA ILE A 62 0.20 -3.14 5.66
C ILE A 62 0.86 -4.48 5.97
N ILE A 63 2.17 -4.58 5.74
CA ILE A 63 2.89 -5.87 5.77
C ILE A 63 4.32 -5.72 6.29
N SER A 64 4.87 -6.80 6.83
CA SER A 64 6.27 -6.84 7.28
C SER A 64 7.26 -6.84 6.13
N LYS A 65 8.50 -6.39 6.39
CA LYS A 65 9.61 -6.47 5.41
C LYS A 65 9.82 -7.91 4.93
N LYS A 66 9.63 -8.88 5.84
CA LYS A 66 9.71 -10.31 5.52
C LYS A 66 8.63 -10.74 4.52
N ILE A 67 7.38 -10.32 4.71
CA ILE A 67 6.28 -10.67 3.80
C ILE A 67 6.49 -9.99 2.44
N TRP A 68 6.87 -8.72 2.43
CA TRP A 68 7.16 -7.99 1.20
C TRP A 68 8.20 -8.73 0.34
N ASN A 69 9.37 -9.01 0.93
CA ASN A 69 10.49 -9.61 0.20
C ASN A 69 10.24 -11.06 -0.23
N ASN A 70 9.55 -11.86 0.59
CA ASN A 70 9.43 -13.29 0.35
C ASN A 70 8.17 -13.69 -0.43
N TRP A 71 7.15 -12.82 -0.47
CA TRP A 71 5.87 -13.11 -1.12
C TRP A 71 5.53 -12.07 -2.20
N TYR A 72 5.37 -10.80 -1.83
CA TYR A 72 4.88 -9.79 -2.78
C TYR A 72 5.85 -9.59 -3.95
N LEU A 73 7.15 -9.43 -3.69
CA LEU A 73 8.16 -9.27 -4.75
C LEU A 73 8.25 -10.45 -5.73
N LYS A 74 7.72 -11.62 -5.38
CA LYS A 74 7.65 -12.78 -6.29
C LYS A 74 6.40 -12.80 -7.16
N LEU A 75 5.37 -12.07 -6.74
CA LEU A 75 4.06 -12.03 -7.40
C LEU A 75 3.89 -10.76 -8.25
N ILE A 76 4.52 -9.65 -7.84
CA ILE A 76 4.41 -8.37 -8.52
C ILE A 76 5.57 -8.20 -9.50
N ASP A 77 5.23 -7.84 -10.73
CA ASP A 77 6.21 -7.71 -11.83
C ASP A 77 6.84 -6.31 -11.87
N LYS A 78 6.09 -5.28 -11.44
CA LYS A 78 6.53 -3.88 -11.35
C LYS A 78 5.99 -3.22 -10.10
N TYR A 79 6.81 -2.38 -9.49
CA TYR A 79 6.47 -1.53 -8.36
C TYR A 79 7.30 -0.24 -8.38
N ILE A 80 6.83 0.79 -7.68
CA ILE A 80 7.52 2.06 -7.48
C ILE A 80 7.66 2.28 -5.97
N GLU A 81 8.88 2.49 -5.48
CA GLU A 81 9.14 2.94 -4.10
C GLU A 81 8.98 4.47 -4.05
N ILE A 82 8.22 4.97 -3.07
CA ILE A 82 7.95 6.41 -2.85
C ILE A 82 8.55 6.86 -1.51
#